data_AF-A0ABD5DE94-F1
#
_entry.id   AF-A0ABD5DE94-F1
#
_cell.length_a   1.000
_cell.length_b   1.000
_cell.length_c   1.000
_cell.angle_alpha   90.00
_cell.angle_beta   90.00
_cell.angle_gamma   90.00
#
_symmetry.space_group_name_H-M   'P 1'
#
loop_
_entity.id
_entity.type
_entity.pdbx_description
1 polymer ?
#
loop_
_entity_poly.entity_id
_entity_poly.type
_entity_poly.pdbx_seq_one_letter_code
_entity_poly.pdbx_strand_id
1 'polypeptide(L)'
;MDKNDVVKKILESKKYENLDSDIVEKVVSISEKKYKLKEVENYSKKKLHQIWGSYYSAYPNWDKLLKKYNQGQLSIEDLLKIHSSTNERVATLNDFYTYVFGNIKHVSSILDFGCGFNP
;
A
#
# COMPACT_ATOMS: atom_id res chain seq x y z
N MET A 1 7.40 -6.74 -27.33
CA MET A 1 6.98 -6.47 -25.95
C MET A 1 5.62 -7.10 -25.79
N ASP A 2 5.52 -8.19 -25.06
CA ASP A 2 4.23 -8.83 -24.75
C ASP A 2 3.72 -8.40 -23.37
N LYS A 3 2.61 -9.00 -22.91
CA LYS A 3 2.04 -8.75 -21.58
C LYS A 3 3.06 -9.03 -20.46
N ASN A 4 3.81 -10.11 -20.55
CA ASN A 4 4.74 -10.53 -19.51
C ASN A 4 5.91 -9.55 -19.39
N ASP A 5 6.37 -9.00 -20.52
CA ASP A 5 7.35 -7.92 -20.53
C ASP A 5 6.85 -6.67 -19.77
N VAL A 6 5.56 -6.33 -19.89
CA VAL A 6 4.97 -5.19 -19.17
C VAL A 6 4.92 -5.46 -17.67
N VAL A 7 4.49 -6.65 -17.25
CA VAL A 7 4.44 -7.05 -15.84
C VAL A 7 5.85 -6.95 -15.23
N LYS A 8 6.85 -7.54 -15.90
CA LYS A 8 8.25 -7.48 -15.48
C LYS A 8 8.74 -6.04 -15.32
N LYS A 9 8.52 -5.18 -16.31
CA LYS A 9 8.91 -3.76 -16.24
C LYS A 9 8.24 -2.98 -15.10
N ILE A 10 7.01 -3.34 -14.74
CA ILE A 10 6.32 -2.71 -13.60
C ILE A 10 6.98 -3.15 -12.30
N LEU A 11 7.22 -4.46 -12.12
CA LEU A 11 7.84 -5.02 -10.92
C LEU A 11 9.31 -4.63 -10.77
N GLU A 12 10.04 -4.34 -11.86
CA GLU A 12 11.41 -3.79 -11.79
C GLU A 12 11.46 -2.34 -11.31
N SER A 13 10.32 -1.64 -11.28
CA SER A 13 10.28 -0.27 -10.78
C SER A 13 10.18 -0.25 -9.26
N LYS A 14 11.08 0.51 -8.60
CA LYS A 14 11.16 0.63 -7.12
C LYS A 14 9.81 0.86 -6.42
N LYS A 15 8.90 1.59 -7.06
CA LYS A 15 7.58 1.90 -6.48
C LYS A 15 6.69 0.66 -6.37
N TYR A 16 6.82 -0.30 -7.27
CA TYR A 16 5.92 -1.46 -7.38
C TYR A 16 6.63 -2.79 -7.16
N GLU A 17 7.94 -2.78 -6.83
CA GLU A 17 8.77 -3.99 -6.69
C GLU A 17 8.29 -4.97 -5.63
N ASN A 18 7.60 -4.47 -4.59
CA ASN A 18 7.05 -5.29 -3.50
C ASN A 18 5.55 -5.55 -3.64
N LEU A 19 4.95 -5.26 -4.80
CA LEU A 19 3.57 -5.64 -5.06
C LEU A 19 3.45 -7.12 -5.39
N ASP A 20 2.34 -7.71 -4.97
CA ASP A 20 1.93 -9.04 -5.40
C ASP A 20 1.84 -9.11 -6.93
N SER A 21 2.58 -10.06 -7.52
CA SER A 21 2.65 -10.25 -8.97
C SER A 21 1.28 -10.52 -9.58
N ASP A 22 0.41 -11.26 -8.88
CA ASP A 22 -0.91 -11.63 -9.39
C ASP A 22 -1.80 -10.40 -9.54
N ILE A 23 -1.68 -9.43 -8.63
CA ILE A 23 -2.38 -8.14 -8.71
C ILE A 23 -1.87 -7.33 -9.91
N VAL A 24 -0.55 -7.29 -10.12
CA VAL A 24 0.05 -6.59 -11.26
C VAL A 24 -0.41 -7.25 -12.57
N GLU A 25 -0.34 -8.57 -12.68
CA GLU A 25 -0.80 -9.33 -13.85
C GLU A 25 -2.28 -9.10 -14.15
N LYS A 26 -3.12 -9.08 -13.11
CA LYS A 26 -4.56 -8.81 -13.25
C LYS A 26 -4.81 -7.40 -13.77
N VAL A 27 -4.12 -6.40 -13.24
CA VAL A 27 -4.24 -5.01 -13.70
C VAL A 27 -3.75 -4.83 -15.14
N VAL A 28 -2.63 -5.48 -15.50
CA VAL A 28 -2.12 -5.47 -16.89
C VAL A 28 -3.12 -6.14 -17.82
N SER A 29 -3.69 -7.30 -17.44
CA SER A 29 -4.70 -8.01 -18.24
C SER A 29 -5.97 -7.18 -18.47
N ILE A 30 -6.41 -6.44 -17.45
CA ILE A 30 -7.56 -5.53 -17.57
C ILE A 30 -7.23 -4.37 -18.53
N SER A 31 -6.01 -3.85 -18.48
CA SER A 31 -5.55 -2.75 -19.32
C SER A 31 -5.39 -3.17 -20.78
N GLU A 32 -4.83 -4.35 -21.04
CA GLU A 32 -4.65 -4.92 -22.38
C GLU A 32 -5.98 -5.11 -23.13
N LYS A 33 -7.05 -5.47 -22.42
CA LYS A 33 -8.40 -5.58 -23.01
C LYS A 33 -8.96 -4.25 -23.51
N LYS A 34 -8.41 -3.11 -23.08
CA LYS A 34 -8.96 -1.76 -23.33
C LYS A 34 -8.04 -0.86 -24.15
N TYR A 35 -6.73 -1.11 -24.11
CA TYR A 35 -5.72 -0.19 -24.63
C TYR A 35 -4.74 -0.90 -25.57
N LYS A 36 -4.09 -0.14 -26.45
CA LYS A 36 -3.04 -0.69 -27.31
C LYS A 36 -1.83 -1.04 -26.44
N LEU A 37 -1.10 -2.09 -26.82
CA LEU A 37 0.05 -2.62 -26.08
C LEU A 37 1.08 -1.56 -25.64
N LYS A 38 1.34 -0.56 -26.50
CA LYS A 38 2.23 0.58 -26.20
C LYS A 38 1.76 1.47 -25.04
N GLU A 39 0.49 1.43 -24.70
CA GLU A 39 -0.16 2.24 -23.67
C GLU A 39 -0.47 1.44 -22.40
N VAL A 40 -0.49 0.10 -22.50
CA VAL A 40 -0.86 -0.82 -21.41
C VAL A 40 -0.02 -0.57 -20.16
N GLU A 41 1.29 -0.39 -20.30
CA GLU A 41 2.18 -0.12 -19.17
C GLU A 41 1.75 1.15 -18.41
N ASN A 42 1.53 2.25 -19.14
CA ASN A 42 1.16 3.53 -18.55
C ASN A 42 -0.21 3.46 -17.85
N TYR A 43 -1.21 2.84 -18.49
CA TYR A 43 -2.53 2.69 -17.88
C TYR A 43 -2.51 1.74 -16.68
N SER A 44 -1.71 0.68 -16.72
CA SER A 44 -1.52 -0.23 -15.59
C SER A 44 -0.88 0.50 -14.40
N LYS A 45 0.19 1.27 -14.64
CA LYS A 45 0.83 2.10 -13.60
C LYS A 45 -0.11 3.15 -13.02
N LYS A 46 -0.95 3.79 -13.84
CA LYS A 46 -1.99 4.71 -13.35
C LYS A 46 -3.01 3.99 -12.46
N LYS A 47 -3.44 2.79 -12.83
CA LYS A 47 -4.40 2.02 -12.03
C LYS A 47 -3.78 1.55 -10.72
N LEU A 48 -2.55 1.03 -10.74
CA LEU A 48 -1.78 0.66 -9.55
C LEU A 48 -1.54 1.85 -8.63
N HIS A 49 -1.26 3.03 -9.21
CA HIS A 49 -1.19 4.25 -8.42
C HIS A 49 -2.52 4.56 -7.74
N GLN A 50 -3.65 4.46 -8.44
CA GLN A 50 -4.96 4.75 -7.86
C GLN A 50 -5.34 3.81 -6.71
N ILE A 51 -5.02 2.52 -6.80
CA ILE A 51 -5.47 1.52 -5.81
C ILE A 51 -4.47 1.25 -4.69
N TRP A 52 -3.24 1.75 -4.82
CA TRP A 52 -2.16 1.45 -3.87
C TRP A 52 -1.18 2.62 -3.76
N GLY A 53 -0.66 3.09 -4.89
CA GLY A 53 0.42 4.08 -4.86
C GLY A 53 0.01 5.49 -4.44
N SER A 54 -1.28 5.80 -4.34
CA SER A 54 -1.83 7.11 -3.95
C SER A 54 -1.90 7.29 -2.45
N TYR A 55 -1.81 6.20 -1.70
CA TYR A 55 -1.73 6.25 -0.24
C TYR A 55 -0.34 6.67 0.26
N TYR A 56 0.64 6.77 -0.63
CA TYR A 56 1.97 7.30 -0.35
C TYR A 56 2.15 8.66 -1.02
N SER A 57 2.48 9.70 -0.24
CA SER A 57 2.91 10.99 -0.80
C SER A 57 4.26 10.85 -1.52
N ALA A 58 5.17 10.07 -0.94
CA ALA A 58 6.38 9.57 -1.56
C ALA A 58 6.61 8.14 -1.06
N TYR A 59 7.04 7.23 -1.95
CA TYR A 59 7.31 5.86 -1.53
C TYR A 59 8.51 5.85 -0.55
N PRO A 60 8.35 5.32 0.66
CA PRO A 60 9.34 5.45 1.71
C PRO A 60 10.59 4.60 1.47
N ASN A 61 11.72 5.08 1.99
CA ASN A 61 12.90 4.24 2.17
C ASN A 61 12.77 3.51 3.52
N TRP A 62 12.32 2.25 3.47
CA TRP A 62 12.03 1.44 4.64
C TRP A 62 13.25 1.23 5.54
N ASP A 63 14.40 0.90 4.97
CA ASP A 63 15.64 0.67 5.74
C ASP A 63 16.01 1.89 6.60
N LYS A 64 15.91 3.09 6.01
CA LYS A 64 16.19 4.34 6.71
C LYS A 64 15.18 4.59 7.83
N LEU A 65 13.90 4.32 7.60
CA LEU A 65 12.85 4.56 8.60
C LEU A 65 12.93 3.57 9.76
N LEU A 66 13.09 2.28 9.47
CA LEU A 66 13.24 1.24 10.50
C LEU A 66 14.48 1.48 11.36
N LYS A 67 15.59 1.92 10.75
CA LYS A 67 16.78 2.33 11.51
C LYS A 67 16.48 3.47 12.48
N LYS A 68 15.76 4.51 12.04
CA LYS A 68 15.38 5.64 12.90
C LYS A 68 14.43 5.21 14.03
N TYR A 69 13.43 4.39 13.72
CA TYR A 69 12.50 3.83 14.70
C TYR A 69 13.24 3.02 15.78
N ASN A 70 14.12 2.10 15.37
CA ASN A 70 14.92 1.28 16.28
C ASN A 70 15.90 2.10 17.15
N GLN A 71 16.26 3.30 16.69
CA GLN A 71 17.09 4.25 17.44
C GLN A 71 16.27 5.18 18.36
N GLY A 72 14.94 5.01 18.42
CA GLY A 72 14.04 5.86 19.20
C GLY A 72 13.81 7.25 18.61
N GLN A 73 14.16 7.48 17.34
CA GLN A 73 14.03 8.78 16.67
C GLN A 73 12.65 8.98 16.02
N LEU A 74 11.86 7.92 15.89
CA LEU A 74 10.50 7.94 15.36
C LEU A 74 9.62 7.14 16.31
N SER A 75 8.38 7.61 16.53
CA SER A 75 7.36 6.83 17.20
C SER A 75 6.61 5.92 16.21
N ILE A 76 5.73 5.06 16.70
CA ILE A 76 4.85 4.27 15.82
C ILE A 76 3.88 5.19 15.07
N GLU A 77 3.39 6.26 15.71
CA GLU A 77 2.52 7.26 15.09
C GLU A 77 3.22 7.97 13.92
N ASP A 78 4.53 8.23 14.02
CA ASP A 78 5.28 8.78 12.89
C ASP A 78 5.31 7.83 11.69
N LEU A 79 5.37 6.52 11.93
CA LEU A 79 5.29 5.51 10.88
C LEU A 79 3.88 5.42 10.29
N LEU A 80 2.83 5.45 11.13
CA LEU A 80 1.43 5.45 10.70
C LEU A 80 1.11 6.63 9.78
N LYS A 81 1.70 7.82 10.02
CA LYS A 81 1.46 9.02 9.20
C LYS A 81 2.02 8.94 7.77
N ILE A 82 2.88 7.97 7.47
CA ILE A 82 3.47 7.80 6.13
C ILE A 82 2.41 7.39 5.10
N HIS A 83 1.43 6.60 5.52
CA HIS A 83 0.33 6.15 4.68
C HIS A 83 -0.90 7.04 4.92
N SER A 84 -1.47 7.61 3.86
CA SER A 84 -2.47 8.68 3.97
C SER A 84 -3.71 8.23 4.75
N SER A 85 -4.19 7.00 4.52
CA SER A 85 -5.38 6.47 5.21
C SER A 85 -5.18 6.24 6.72
N THR A 86 -3.95 5.96 7.16
CA THR A 86 -3.64 5.85 8.60
C THR A 86 -3.36 7.22 9.18
N ASN A 87 -2.68 8.12 8.46
CA ASN A 87 -2.47 9.52 8.86
C ASN A 87 -3.80 10.21 9.24
N GLU A 88 -4.84 10.03 8.42
CA GLU A 88 -6.19 10.55 8.69
C GLU A 88 -6.77 10.11 10.05
N ARG A 89 -6.34 8.95 10.56
CA ARG A 89 -6.85 8.35 11.81
C ARG A 89 -5.92 8.52 13.01
N VAL A 90 -4.66 8.89 12.82
CA VAL A 90 -3.68 8.96 13.93
C VAL A 90 -4.14 9.88 15.06
N ALA A 91 -4.78 11.01 14.73
CA ALA A 91 -5.23 11.98 15.74
C ALA A 91 -6.32 11.44 16.68
N THR A 92 -7.03 10.39 16.27
CA THR A 92 -8.16 9.81 17.02
C THR A 92 -7.97 8.31 17.29
N LEU A 93 -6.75 7.80 17.17
CA LEU A 93 -6.45 6.35 17.22
C LEU A 93 -6.96 5.68 18.51
N ASN A 94 -6.73 6.32 19.66
CA ASN A 94 -7.17 5.80 20.96
C ASN A 94 -8.69 5.80 21.11
N ASP A 95 -9.36 6.90 20.74
CA ASP A 95 -10.81 7.00 20.82
C ASP A 95 -11.49 6.01 19.85
N PHE A 96 -10.92 5.89 18.64
CA PHE A 96 -11.40 4.95 17.62
C PHE A 96 -11.36 3.51 18.13
N TYR A 97 -10.21 3.04 18.62
CA TYR A 97 -10.11 1.65 19.10
C TYR A 97 -10.86 1.41 20.41
N THR A 98 -10.92 2.40 21.30
CA THR A 98 -11.76 2.31 22.51
C THR A 98 -13.23 2.13 22.14
N TYR A 99 -13.72 2.88 21.15
CA TYR A 99 -15.09 2.76 20.66
C TYR A 99 -15.34 1.41 19.95
N VAL A 100 -14.45 1.01 19.03
CA VAL A 100 -14.57 -0.24 18.28
C VAL A 100 -14.56 -1.46 19.20
N PHE A 101 -13.63 -1.53 20.14
CA PHE A 101 -13.50 -2.68 21.04
C PHE A 101 -14.37 -2.60 22.30
N GLY A 102 -14.87 -1.42 22.67
CA GLY A 102 -15.65 -1.23 23.90
C GLY A 102 -16.93 -2.07 23.98
N ASN A 103 -17.47 -2.49 22.83
CA ASN A 103 -18.66 -3.34 22.75
C ASN A 103 -18.35 -4.81 22.41
N ILE A 104 -17.08 -5.18 22.22
CA ILE A 104 -16.66 -6.53 21.84
C ILE A 104 -16.15 -7.27 23.08
N LYS A 105 -16.96 -8.19 23.60
CA LYS A 105 -16.68 -8.88 24.89
C LYS A 105 -15.44 -9.78 24.87
N HIS A 106 -15.13 -10.40 23.73
CA HIS A 106 -13.95 -11.26 23.57
C HIS A 106 -13.49 -11.24 22.12
N VAL A 107 -12.20 -10.98 21.90
CA VAL A 107 -11.55 -11.04 20.58
C VAL A 107 -10.50 -12.14 20.63
N SER A 108 -10.73 -13.23 19.91
CA SER A 108 -9.77 -14.33 19.78
C SER A 108 -8.88 -14.20 18.55
N SER A 109 -9.30 -13.42 17.54
CA SER A 109 -8.56 -13.19 16.31
C SER A 109 -9.05 -11.93 15.60
N ILE A 110 -8.15 -11.22 14.90
CA ILE A 110 -8.47 -10.07 14.06
C ILE A 110 -7.94 -10.34 12.64
N LEU A 111 -8.80 -10.09 11.65
CA LEU A 111 -8.44 -10.07 10.24
C LEU A 111 -8.52 -8.62 9.75
N ASP A 112 -7.41 -8.09 9.24
CA ASP A 112 -7.32 -6.72 8.74
C ASP A 112 -7.07 -6.74 7.23
N PHE A 113 -8.13 -6.53 6.45
CA PHE A 113 -8.07 -6.56 4.99
C PHE A 113 -7.79 -5.17 4.42
N GLY A 114 -6.84 -5.08 3.48
CA GLY A 114 -6.40 -3.78 2.97
C GLY A 114 -5.79 -2.93 4.09
N CYS A 115 -5.08 -3.60 5.01
CA CYS A 115 -4.66 -3.05 6.30
C CYS A 115 -3.81 -1.78 6.21
N GLY A 116 -3.11 -1.54 5.10
CA GLY A 116 -2.15 -0.44 5.02
C GLY A 116 -1.15 -0.57 6.16
N PHE A 117 -1.05 0.44 7.03
CA PHE A 117 -0.25 0.40 8.26
C PHE A 117 -1.09 0.32 9.53
N ASN A 118 -2.35 -0.10 9.43
CA ASN A 118 -3.23 -0.17 10.60
C ASN A 118 -2.80 -1.17 11.70
N PRO A 119 -2.23 -2.35 11.39
CA PRO A 119 -1.73 -3.29 12.39
C PRO A 119 -0.49 -2.78 13.12
#